data_AF-A0A660ZLW7-F1
#
_entry.id   AF-A0A660ZLW7-F1
#
_cell.length_a   1.000
_cell.length_b   1.000
_cell.length_c   1.000
_cell.angle_alpha   90.00
_cell.angle_beta   90.00
_cell.angle_gamma   90.00
#
_symmetry.space_group_name_H-M   'P 1'
#
loop_
_entity.id
_entity.type
_entity.pdbx_description
1 polymer ?
#
loop_
_entity_poly.entity_id
_entity_poly.type
_entity_poly.pdbx_seq_one_letter_code
_entity_poly.pdbx_strand_id
1 'polypeptide(L)'
;MPNRIREIPYNYTSFSDREIVIRFLGEQMWDNIQTLRGQRKTGRSAKMLFEVLGDMWVISRNPFIQDDLVENRKRWDSLSHALHHRLDQVRTRAQKNHNQLALALESAAREAVASFERDLLSIADRRRKVKSR
;
A
#
# COMPACT_ATOMS: atom_id res chain seq x y z
N MET A 1 -7.89 18.35 21.46
CA MET A 1 -8.11 18.04 20.02
C MET A 1 -8.37 16.55 19.92
N PRO A 2 -9.39 16.06 19.17
CA PRO A 2 -9.57 14.63 19.04
C PRO A 2 -8.33 14.09 18.33
N ASN A 3 -7.58 13.25 19.03
CA ASN A 3 -6.41 12.57 18.51
C ASN A 3 -6.91 11.68 17.37
N ARG A 4 -6.83 12.17 16.12
CA ARG A 4 -7.21 11.42 14.92
C ARG A 4 -6.21 10.28 14.80
N ILE A 5 -6.54 9.13 15.39
CA ILE A 5 -5.74 7.92 15.31
C ILE A 5 -5.61 7.58 13.83
N ARG A 6 -4.37 7.57 13.33
CA ARG A 6 -4.03 7.14 11.98
C ARG A 6 -4.17 5.63 11.91
N GLU A 7 -4.80 5.13 10.88
CA GLU A 7 -4.89 3.70 10.59
C GLU A 7 -3.80 3.25 9.62
N ILE A 8 -3.34 4.14 8.73
CA ILE A 8 -2.19 3.89 7.85
C ILE A 8 -0.88 4.15 8.63
N PRO A 9 -0.03 3.12 8.81
CA PRO A 9 1.28 3.28 9.44
C PRO A 9 2.19 4.21 8.65
N TYR A 10 3.18 4.80 9.33
CA TYR A 10 4.21 5.66 8.73
C TYR A 10 3.67 6.90 8.01
N ASN A 11 2.40 7.25 8.20
CA ASN A 11 1.83 8.47 7.68
C ASN A 11 2.17 9.69 8.56
N TYR A 12 3.39 10.19 8.40
CA TYR A 12 3.88 11.40 9.07
C TYR A 12 3.63 12.67 8.26
N THR A 13 2.79 12.60 7.22
CA THR A 13 2.52 13.70 6.29
C THR A 13 1.18 14.39 6.59
N SER A 14 0.95 15.54 5.95
CA SER A 14 -0.34 16.24 6.00
C SER A 14 -1.47 15.48 5.30
N PHE A 15 -1.17 14.49 4.46
CA PHE A 15 -2.17 13.67 3.79
C PHE A 15 -2.92 12.81 4.80
N SER A 16 -4.24 12.86 4.75
CA SER A 16 -5.14 11.96 5.46
C SER A 16 -5.09 10.54 4.89
N ASP A 17 -5.54 9.57 5.70
CA ASP A 17 -5.61 8.18 5.26
C ASP A 17 -6.57 8.02 4.06
N ARG A 18 -7.61 8.85 3.99
CA ARG A 18 -8.50 8.94 2.82
C ARG A 18 -7.72 9.32 1.56
N GLU A 19 -6.93 10.39 1.63
CA GLU A 19 -6.18 10.87 0.46
C GLU A 19 -5.16 9.84 -0.02
N ILE A 20 -4.49 9.14 0.91
CA ILE A 20 -3.54 8.07 0.56
C ILE A 20 -4.27 6.91 -0.11
N VAL A 21 -5.40 6.44 0.45
CA VAL A 21 -6.21 5.38 -0.15
C VAL A 21 -6.64 5.76 -1.55
N ILE A 22 -7.21 6.95 -1.73
CA ILE A 22 -7.71 7.41 -3.04
C ILE A 22 -6.56 7.47 -4.05
N ARG A 23 -5.39 7.93 -3.63
CA ARG A 23 -4.24 8.05 -4.52
C ARG A 23 -3.72 6.71 -5.03
N PHE A 24 -3.76 5.66 -4.19
CA PHE A 24 -3.30 4.33 -4.59
C PHE A 24 -4.40 3.46 -5.22
N LEU A 25 -5.63 3.54 -4.69
CA LEU A 25 -6.70 2.57 -4.96
C LEU A 25 -7.95 3.20 -5.61
N GLY A 26 -8.01 4.53 -5.71
CA GLY A 26 -9.18 5.24 -6.21
C GLY A 26 -10.30 5.47 -5.17
N GLU A 27 -11.26 6.32 -5.53
CA GLU A 27 -12.35 6.74 -4.64
C GLU A 27 -13.32 5.60 -4.30
N GLN A 28 -13.65 4.75 -5.27
CA GLN A 28 -14.52 3.59 -5.04
C GLN A 28 -13.98 2.66 -3.94
N MET A 29 -12.66 2.49 -3.83
CA MET A 29 -12.06 1.66 -2.79
C MET A 29 -12.15 2.30 -1.40
N TRP A 30 -12.09 3.64 -1.32
CA TRP A 30 -12.37 4.33 -0.07
C TRP A 30 -13.80 4.09 0.42
N ASP A 31 -14.78 4.11 -0.49
CA ASP A 31 -16.19 3.84 -0.18
C ASP A 31 -16.42 2.39 0.27
N ASN A 32 -15.74 1.44 -0.37
CA ASN A 32 -15.72 0.04 0.08
C ASN A 32 -15.18 -0.10 1.51
N ILE A 33 -14.11 0.63 1.86
CA ILE A 33 -13.58 0.67 3.22
C ILE A 33 -14.61 1.25 4.20
N GLN A 34 -15.30 2.34 3.85
CA GLN A 34 -16.33 2.92 4.72
C GLN A 34 -17.48 1.94 4.97
N THR A 35 -17.93 1.27 3.90
CA THR A 35 -18.97 0.25 3.97
C THR A 35 -18.57 -0.88 4.91
N LEU A 36 -17.33 -1.37 4.80
CA LEU A 36 -16.80 -2.43 5.66
C LEU A 36 -16.62 -1.98 7.12
N ARG A 37 -16.24 -0.72 7.38
CA ARG A 37 -16.16 -0.15 8.73
C ARG A 37 -17.54 -0.15 9.42
N GLY A 38 -18.59 0.19 8.67
CA GLY A 38 -19.97 0.14 9.18
C GLY A 38 -20.42 -1.26 9.60
N GLN A 39 -19.86 -2.30 9.00
CA GLN A 39 -20.23 -3.70 9.27
C GLN A 39 -19.52 -4.32 10.50
N ARG A 40 -18.59 -3.61 11.16
CA ARG A 40 -17.85 -4.02 12.39
C ARG A 40 -17.17 -5.41 12.37
N LYS A 41 -17.03 -6.07 11.21
CA LYS A 41 -16.53 -7.45 11.09
C LYS A 41 -15.10 -7.59 10.52
N THR A 42 -14.44 -6.52 10.09
CA THR A 42 -13.27 -6.61 9.18
C THR A 42 -11.97 -5.95 9.65
N GLY A 43 -11.83 -5.62 10.94
CA GLY A 43 -10.68 -4.86 11.45
C GLY A 43 -9.30 -5.43 11.12
N ARG A 44 -9.14 -6.76 11.08
CA ARG A 44 -7.84 -7.39 10.78
C ARG A 44 -7.44 -7.27 9.30
N SER A 45 -8.34 -7.53 8.36
CA SER A 45 -8.05 -7.41 6.93
C SER A 45 -7.81 -5.96 6.52
N ALA A 46 -8.57 -5.02 7.10
CA ALA A 46 -8.36 -3.59 6.89
C ALA A 46 -6.98 -3.12 7.39
N LYS A 47 -6.57 -3.55 8.60
CA LYS A 47 -5.24 -3.24 9.14
C LYS A 47 -4.11 -3.73 8.23
N MET A 48 -4.22 -4.96 7.71
CA MET A 48 -3.20 -5.52 6.81
C MET A 48 -3.13 -4.78 5.49
N LEU A 49 -4.28 -4.34 4.95
CA LEU A 49 -4.32 -3.48 3.76
C LEU A 49 -3.63 -2.13 4.04
N PHE A 50 -3.90 -1.52 5.19
CA PHE A 50 -3.28 -0.26 5.58
C PHE A 50 -1.78 -0.38 5.84
N GLU A 51 -1.30 -1.51 6.35
CA GLU A 51 0.14 -1.80 6.46
C GLU A 51 0.80 -1.83 5.08
N VAL A 52 0.18 -2.48 4.08
CA VAL A 52 0.67 -2.47 2.69
C VAL A 52 0.71 -1.04 2.12
N LEU A 53 -0.36 -0.27 2.28
CA LEU A 53 -0.41 1.12 1.83
C LEU A 53 0.61 2.01 2.55
N GLY A 54 0.85 1.78 3.85
CA GLY A 54 1.82 2.51 4.65
C GLY A 54 3.25 2.27 4.18
N ASP A 55 3.61 1.01 3.92
CA ASP A 55 4.92 0.63 3.38
C ASP A 55 5.14 1.28 2.00
N MET A 56 4.16 1.17 1.09
CA MET A 56 4.23 1.83 -0.21
C MET A 56 4.35 3.36 -0.08
N TRP A 57 3.58 3.97 0.83
CA TRP A 57 3.57 5.41 1.03
C TRP A 57 4.92 5.93 1.50
N VAL A 58 5.48 5.35 2.56
CA VAL A 58 6.77 5.83 3.11
C VAL A 58 7.90 5.68 2.09
N ILE A 59 7.91 4.57 1.33
CA ILE A 59 8.92 4.34 0.29
C ILE A 59 8.73 5.31 -0.87
N SER A 60 7.50 5.52 -1.35
CA SER A 60 7.21 6.43 -2.47
C SER A 60 7.65 7.88 -2.20
N ARG A 61 7.75 8.27 -0.92
CA ARG A 61 8.09 9.63 -0.48
C ARG A 61 9.53 9.79 -0.01
N ASN A 62 10.28 8.71 0.14
CA ASN A 62 11.66 8.76 0.65
C ASN A 62 12.68 8.30 -0.41
N PRO A 63 13.35 9.25 -1.08
CA PRO A 63 14.36 8.94 -2.10
C PRO A 63 15.50 8.05 -1.61
N PHE A 64 15.87 8.15 -0.33
CA PHE A 64 16.96 7.35 0.26
C PHE A 64 16.56 5.88 0.43
N ILE A 65 15.31 5.61 0.83
CA ILE A 65 14.80 4.23 0.90
C ILE A 65 14.67 3.64 -0.51
N GLN A 66 14.24 4.45 -1.49
CA GLN A 66 14.18 4.00 -2.88
C GLN A 66 15.57 3.62 -3.41
N ASP A 67 16.58 4.47 -3.18
CA ASP A 67 17.95 4.17 -3.60
C ASP A 67 18.49 2.90 -2.91
N ASP A 68 18.29 2.76 -1.60
CA ASP A 68 18.71 1.57 -0.86
C ASP A 68 18.05 0.28 -1.38
N LEU A 69 16.75 0.33 -1.70
CA LEU A 69 16.03 -0.81 -2.26
C LEU A 69 16.50 -1.16 -3.67
N VAL A 70 16.83 -0.16 -4.49
CA VAL A 70 17.36 -0.36 -5.85
C VAL A 70 18.78 -0.94 -5.80
N GLU A 71 19.62 -0.47 -4.88
CA GLU A 71 21.01 -0.93 -4.73
C GLU A 71 21.09 -2.32 -4.07
N ASN A 72 20.13 -2.67 -3.20
CA ASN A 72 20.11 -3.92 -2.47
C ASN A 72 18.96 -4.84 -2.90
N ARG A 73 19.22 -5.66 -3.91
CA ARG A 73 18.26 -6.64 -4.45
C ARG A 73 17.65 -7.56 -3.39
N LYS A 74 18.42 -7.99 -2.39
CA LYS A 74 17.90 -8.87 -1.32
C LYS A 74 16.87 -8.16 -0.44
N ARG A 75 17.08 -6.86 -0.13
CA ARG A 75 16.09 -6.05 0.60
C ARG A 75 14.85 -5.83 -0.23
N TRP A 76 15.01 -5.55 -1.52
CA TRP A 76 13.90 -5.45 -2.46
C TRP A 76 13.06 -6.73 -2.49
N ASP A 77 13.68 -7.88 -2.73
CA ASP A 77 12.98 -9.17 -2.81
C ASP A 77 12.24 -9.48 -1.51
N SER A 78 12.86 -9.19 -0.35
CA SER A 78 12.22 -9.37 0.95
C SER A 78 11.01 -8.46 1.17
N LEU A 79 11.08 -7.19 0.74
CA LEU A 79 9.96 -6.25 0.83
C LEU A 79 8.83 -6.68 -0.09
N SER A 80 9.12 -6.92 -1.37
CA SER A 80 8.13 -7.35 -2.36
C SER A 80 7.41 -8.62 -1.88
N HIS A 81 8.17 -9.62 -1.41
CA HIS A 81 7.59 -10.83 -0.82
C HIS A 81 6.66 -10.52 0.36
N ALA A 82 7.06 -9.64 1.28
CA ALA A 82 6.23 -9.27 2.42
C ALA A 82 4.92 -8.57 2.01
N LEU A 83 4.95 -7.69 1.01
CA LEU A 83 3.76 -7.02 0.47
C LEU A 83 2.78 -8.04 -0.13
N HIS A 84 3.26 -8.90 -1.03
CA HIS A 84 2.43 -9.93 -1.67
C HIS A 84 1.89 -10.94 -0.66
N HIS A 85 2.70 -11.39 0.29
CA HIS A 85 2.27 -12.33 1.33
C HIS A 85 1.15 -11.73 2.21
N ARG A 86 1.22 -10.44 2.56
CA ARG A 86 0.12 -9.77 3.29
C ARG A 86 -1.16 -9.71 2.45
N LEU A 87 -1.07 -9.41 1.16
CA LEU A 87 -2.23 -9.42 0.27
C LEU A 87 -2.85 -10.82 0.12
N ASP A 88 -2.03 -11.87 0.04
CA ASP A 88 -2.51 -13.27 0.00
C ASP A 88 -3.29 -13.65 1.27
N GLN A 89 -2.83 -13.17 2.42
CA GLN A 89 -3.56 -13.35 3.67
C GLN A 89 -4.88 -12.56 3.71
N VAL A 90 -4.91 -11.34 3.16
CA VAL A 90 -6.17 -10.57 3.00
C VAL A 90 -7.15 -11.35 2.11
N ARG A 91 -6.68 -11.84 0.96
CA ARG A 91 -7.47 -12.61 -0.01
C ARG A 91 -8.05 -13.87 0.61
N THR A 92 -7.21 -14.68 1.25
CA THR A 92 -7.62 -15.93 1.92
C THR A 92 -8.74 -15.67 2.95
N ARG A 93 -8.60 -14.61 3.74
CA ARG A 93 -9.62 -14.24 4.74
C ARG A 93 -10.90 -13.72 4.08
N ALA A 94 -10.79 -12.94 3.02
CA ALA A 94 -11.93 -12.42 2.29
C ALA A 94 -12.73 -13.56 1.63
N GLN A 95 -12.06 -14.54 1.03
CA GLN A 95 -12.67 -15.75 0.47
C GLN A 95 -13.39 -16.57 1.55
N LYS A 96 -12.71 -16.87 2.67
CA LYS A 96 -13.31 -17.63 3.78
C LYS A 96 -14.58 -16.99 4.32
N ASN A 97 -14.65 -15.65 4.32
CA ASN A 97 -15.80 -14.89 4.81
C ASN A 97 -16.78 -14.48 3.70
N HIS A 98 -16.59 -14.94 2.47
CA HIS A 98 -17.39 -14.56 1.29
C HIS A 98 -17.54 -13.03 1.12
N ASN A 99 -16.50 -12.27 1.47
CA ASN A 99 -16.53 -10.81 1.49
C ASN A 99 -16.03 -10.22 0.16
N GLN A 100 -16.96 -9.91 -0.74
CA GLN A 100 -16.66 -9.38 -2.07
C GLN A 100 -15.99 -8.01 -2.03
N LEU A 101 -16.35 -7.13 -1.08
CA LEU A 101 -15.72 -5.80 -0.96
C LEU A 101 -14.24 -5.93 -0.55
N ALA A 102 -13.92 -6.87 0.34
CA ALA A 102 -12.55 -7.14 0.73
C ALA A 102 -11.72 -7.76 -0.41
N LEU A 103 -12.34 -8.57 -1.27
CA LEU A 103 -11.70 -9.09 -2.48
C LEU A 103 -11.41 -7.97 -3.49
N ALA A 104 -12.35 -7.06 -3.70
CA ALA A 104 -12.14 -5.90 -4.58
C ALA A 104 -10.99 -5.01 -4.08
N LEU A 105 -10.94 -4.74 -2.76
CA LEU A 105 -9.86 -3.99 -2.14
C LEU A 105 -8.49 -4.67 -2.29
N GLU A 106 -8.45 -5.98 -2.11
CA GLU A 106 -7.23 -6.76 -2.28
C GLU A 106 -6.74 -6.74 -3.72
N SER A 107 -7.64 -6.92 -4.70
CA SER A 107 -7.30 -6.83 -6.13
C SER A 107 -6.73 -5.46 -6.49
N ALA A 108 -7.41 -4.38 -6.09
CA ALA A 108 -6.93 -3.02 -6.34
C ALA A 108 -5.56 -2.76 -5.68
N ALA A 109 -5.36 -3.23 -4.45
CA ALA A 109 -4.07 -3.10 -3.77
C ALA A 109 -2.97 -3.90 -4.46
N ARG A 110 -3.28 -5.07 -5.02
CA ARG A 110 -2.31 -5.88 -5.79
C ARG A 110 -1.89 -5.18 -7.09
N GLU A 111 -2.83 -4.55 -7.78
CA GLU A 111 -2.53 -3.72 -8.96
C GLU A 111 -1.66 -2.52 -8.58
N ALA A 112 -1.97 -1.86 -7.46
CA ALA A 112 -1.18 -0.74 -6.94
C ALA A 112 0.25 -1.16 -6.56
N VAL A 113 0.42 -2.31 -5.90
CA VAL A 113 1.75 -2.90 -5.60
C VAL A 113 2.50 -3.15 -6.91
N ALA A 114 1.87 -3.80 -7.89
CA ALA A 114 2.52 -4.08 -9.18
C ALA A 114 2.95 -2.79 -9.91
N SER A 115 2.15 -1.71 -9.83
CA SER A 115 2.54 -0.41 -10.38
C SER A 115 3.72 0.20 -9.63
N PHE A 116 3.66 0.17 -8.29
CA PHE A 116 4.72 0.66 -7.44
C PHE A 116 6.05 -0.06 -7.69
N GLU A 117 6.03 -1.38 -7.88
CA GLU A 117 7.21 -2.18 -8.21
C GLU A 117 7.83 -1.74 -9.54
N ARG A 118 7.01 -1.53 -10.58
CA ARG A 118 7.47 -1.03 -11.88
C ARG A 118 8.07 0.37 -11.76
N ASP A 119 7.41 1.26 -11.03
CA ASP A 119 7.85 2.64 -10.87
C ASP A 119 9.20 2.71 -10.15
N LEU A 120 9.36 1.95 -9.07
CA LEU A 120 10.60 1.93 -8.27
C LEU A 120 11.80 1.46 -9.09
N LEU A 121 11.64 0.40 -9.89
CA LEU A 121 12.70 -0.08 -10.77
C LEU A 121 13.02 0.93 -11.89
N SER A 122 12.01 1.65 -12.40
CA SER A 122 12.21 2.68 -13.43
C SER A 122 12.92 3.94 -12.91
N ILE A 123 12.85 4.23 -11.60
CA ILE A 123 13.48 5.40 -10.98
C ILE A 123 15.01 5.34 -11.13
N ALA A 124 15.61 4.15 -11.04
CA ALA A 124 17.04 3.94 -11.21
C ALA A 124 17.53 4.46 -12.58
N ASP A 125 16.78 4.15 -13.64
CA ASP A 125 17.11 4.56 -15.01
C ASP A 125 16.90 6.06 -15.24
N ARG A 126 15.86 6.64 -14.62
CA ARG A 126 15.59 8.09 -14.73
C ARG A 126 16.65 8.92 -13.99
N ARG A 127 17.12 8.49 -12.82
CA ARG A 127 18.16 9.22 -12.05
C ARG A 127 19.52 9.18 -12.75
N ARG A 128 19.89 8.06 -13.39
CA ARG A 128 21.12 7.97 -14.21
C ARG A 128 21.15 9.02 -15.33
N LYS A 129 20.01 9.27 -15.98
CA LYS A 129 19.88 10.28 -17.06
C LYS A 129 19.96 11.73 -16.58
N VAL A 130 19.59 12.02 -15.33
CA VAL A 130 19.65 13.37 -14.76
C VAL A 130 21.07 13.69 -14.26
N LYS A 131 21.79 12.72 -13.70
CA LYS A 131 23.19 12.90 -13.27
C LYS A 131 24.21 12.99 -14.41
N SER A 132 23.86 12.55 -15.63
CA SER A 132 24.72 12.64 -16.81
C SER A 132 24.54 13.92 -17.63
N ARG A 133 23.82 14.91 -17.09
CA ARG A 133 23.66 16.26 -17.64
C ARG A 133 24.41 17.24 -16.75
#